data_AF-A0A752FJM4-F1
#
_entry.id   AF-A0A752FJM4-F1
#
_cell.length_a   1.000
_cell.length_b   1.000
_cell.length_c   1.000
_cell.angle_alpha   90.00
_cell.angle_beta   90.00
_cell.angle_gamma   90.00
#
_symmetry.space_group_name_H-M   'P 1'
#
loop_
_entity.id
_entity.type
_entity.pdbx_description
1 polymer ?
#
loop_
_entity_poly.entity_id
_entity_poly.type
_entity_poly.pdbx_seq_one_letter_code
_entity_poly.pdbx_strand_id
1 'polypeptide(L)'
;YATGTSWGTAATIGVALMGIGKGVGIPDAVTAGTIISGVYFGDKMSPLASTTILCSSSAGTSPEKHLQSMSFSGFLTFFISACLYFILGLYFSSDTGIPVSDISYINNYLSANFHISIISLLPILTTLVLSIMKVSPFISMTLGIVMGVIVAVVFQGANITGIFDIMSNGYRVADGPGIIKIMLDQGGVQPMMWTFSLSFIGFSLGGVLDKVGYLNAVLSRATAKAQGCRKLSLITYVTGWLGCAVTSEVYVAQMLNGRIYKDVYEREGIDNAMLSRYIEESTTVFDMFLPWTTGGAFMATVLGVANLHYLPFSFFCLLTPVVSMVLTIFGIGIIRKRSI
;
A
#
# COMPACT_ATOMS: atom_id res chain seq x y z
N TYR A 1 -3.93 7.37 -7.69
CA TYR A 1 -5.19 7.32 -6.93
C TYR A 1 -5.01 8.09 -5.64
N ALA A 2 -5.91 9.05 -5.39
CA ALA A 2 -5.76 10.14 -4.42
C ALA A 2 -6.40 9.86 -3.03
N THR A 3 -6.84 8.62 -2.78
CA THR A 3 -7.54 8.25 -1.52
C THR A 3 -6.60 7.90 -0.37
N GLY A 4 -5.28 7.94 -0.57
CA GLY A 4 -4.29 7.72 0.50
C GLY A 4 -4.34 6.33 1.13
N THR A 5 -4.89 5.31 0.46
CA THR A 5 -4.85 3.94 0.97
C THR A 5 -4.35 2.98 -0.10
N SER A 6 -3.14 2.48 0.08
CA SER A 6 -2.56 1.40 -0.75
C SER A 6 -3.47 0.17 -0.78
N TRP A 7 -4.01 -0.23 0.38
CA TRP A 7 -4.84 -1.43 0.53
C TRP A 7 -6.18 -1.31 -0.22
N GLY A 8 -6.88 -0.19 -0.04
CA GLY A 8 -8.15 0.05 -0.73
C GLY A 8 -7.97 0.13 -2.24
N THR A 9 -6.86 0.72 -2.70
CA THR A 9 -6.56 0.79 -4.14
C THR A 9 -6.23 -0.58 -4.72
N ALA A 10 -5.47 -1.42 -4.00
CA ALA A 10 -5.17 -2.78 -4.43
C ALA A 10 -6.44 -3.65 -4.50
N ALA A 11 -7.32 -3.55 -3.51
CA ALA A 11 -8.57 -4.33 -3.44
C ALA A 11 -9.64 -3.92 -4.45
N THR A 12 -9.53 -2.73 -5.04
CA THR A 12 -10.51 -2.24 -6.02
C THR A 12 -9.95 -2.33 -7.44
N ILE A 13 -9.12 -1.37 -7.84
CA ILE A 13 -8.55 -1.32 -9.18
C ILE A 13 -7.44 -2.36 -9.36
N GLY A 14 -6.68 -2.69 -8.31
CA GLY A 14 -5.63 -3.71 -8.40
C GLY A 14 -6.17 -5.07 -8.87
N VAL A 15 -7.27 -5.55 -8.27
CA VAL A 15 -7.96 -6.77 -8.72
C VAL A 15 -8.40 -6.68 -10.19
N ALA A 16 -8.98 -5.55 -10.61
CA ALA A 16 -9.37 -5.36 -12.00
C ALA A 16 -8.16 -5.41 -12.95
N LEU A 17 -7.05 -4.79 -12.57
CA LEU A 17 -5.80 -4.81 -13.32
C LEU A 17 -5.15 -6.21 -13.35
N MET A 18 -5.29 -7.01 -12.29
CA MET A 18 -4.90 -8.43 -12.30
C MET A 18 -5.66 -9.20 -13.37
N GLY A 19 -6.97 -8.98 -13.47
CA GLY A 19 -7.82 -9.56 -14.51
C GLY A 19 -7.39 -9.17 -15.92
N ILE A 20 -7.11 -7.89 -16.15
CA ILE A 20 -6.62 -7.39 -17.44
C ILE A 20 -5.28 -8.02 -17.78
N GLY A 21 -4.32 -8.00 -16.85
CA GLY A 21 -2.99 -8.59 -17.04
C GLY A 21 -3.06 -10.05 -17.45
N LYS A 22 -3.91 -10.83 -16.77
CA LYS A 22 -4.17 -12.22 -17.11
C LYS A 22 -4.84 -12.38 -18.48
N GLY A 23 -5.80 -11.52 -18.80
CA GLY A 23 -6.49 -11.53 -20.10
C GLY A 23 -5.61 -11.19 -21.29
N VAL A 24 -4.50 -10.46 -21.07
CA VAL A 24 -3.48 -10.21 -22.10
C VAL A 24 -2.29 -11.17 -22.03
N GLY A 25 -2.30 -12.15 -21.11
CA GLY A 25 -1.25 -13.17 -20.98
C GLY A 25 0.00 -12.74 -20.23
N ILE A 26 -0.03 -11.61 -19.50
CA ILE A 26 1.10 -11.20 -18.65
C ILE A 26 1.13 -12.08 -17.39
N PRO A 27 2.30 -12.59 -16.96
CA PRO A 27 2.41 -13.39 -15.75
C PRO A 27 1.86 -12.67 -14.51
N ASP A 28 1.05 -13.36 -13.71
CA ASP A 28 0.38 -12.82 -12.53
C ASP A 28 1.36 -12.10 -11.57
N ALA A 29 2.60 -12.62 -11.43
CA ALA A 29 3.66 -12.02 -10.62
C ALA A 29 4.11 -10.63 -11.10
N VAL A 30 4.19 -10.42 -12.43
CA VAL A 30 4.58 -9.14 -13.04
C VAL A 30 3.46 -8.12 -12.84
N THR A 31 2.22 -8.53 -13.10
CA THR A 31 1.04 -7.67 -12.93
C THR A 31 0.90 -7.24 -11.47
N ALA A 32 1.02 -8.18 -10.53
CA ALA A 32 0.95 -7.88 -9.11
C ALA A 32 2.05 -6.91 -8.66
N GLY A 33 3.31 -7.11 -9.08
CA GLY A 33 4.41 -6.20 -8.72
C GLY A 33 4.23 -4.78 -9.27
N THR A 34 3.67 -4.68 -10.48
CA THR A 34 3.32 -3.40 -11.11
C THR A 34 2.22 -2.68 -10.34
N ILE A 35 1.16 -3.40 -9.95
CA ILE A 35 0.06 -2.86 -9.12
C ILE A 35 0.60 -2.39 -7.78
N ILE A 36 1.37 -3.23 -7.08
CA ILE A 36 1.98 -2.90 -5.79
C ILE A 36 2.79 -1.61 -5.89
N SER A 37 3.64 -1.48 -6.91
CA SER A 37 4.41 -0.25 -7.13
C SER A 37 3.52 0.99 -7.28
N GLY A 38 2.43 0.88 -8.05
CA GLY A 38 1.49 1.99 -8.25
C GLY A 38 0.70 2.37 -7.00
N VAL A 39 0.19 1.39 -6.25
CA VAL A 39 -0.62 1.66 -5.05
C VAL A 39 0.23 2.23 -3.92
N TYR A 40 1.46 1.75 -3.75
CA TYR A 40 2.37 2.27 -2.73
C TYR A 40 2.99 3.62 -3.10
N PHE A 41 3.20 3.90 -4.39
CA PHE A 41 3.52 5.26 -4.83
C PHE A 41 2.38 6.24 -4.50
N GLY A 42 1.13 5.84 -4.78
CA GLY A 42 -0.05 6.66 -4.47
C GLY A 42 -0.23 6.91 -2.97
N ASP A 43 -0.02 5.89 -2.14
CA ASP A 43 -0.02 5.98 -0.68
C ASP A 43 1.01 7.00 -0.19
N LYS A 44 2.26 6.83 -0.62
CA LYS A 44 3.42 7.64 -0.26
C LYS A 44 3.32 9.11 -0.67
N MET A 45 2.55 9.41 -1.71
CA MET A 45 2.38 10.77 -2.24
C MET A 45 1.07 11.42 -1.79
N SER A 46 0.36 10.83 -0.83
CA SER A 46 -0.92 11.34 -0.35
C SER A 46 -0.80 11.95 1.05
N PRO A 47 -1.20 13.23 1.26
CA PRO A 47 -1.24 13.83 2.59
C PRO A 47 -2.33 13.22 3.48
N LEU A 48 -3.21 12.40 2.91
CA LEU A 48 -4.31 11.74 3.61
C LEU A 48 -3.98 10.30 3.99
N ALA A 49 -2.81 9.79 3.59
CA ALA A 49 -2.45 8.42 3.89
C ALA A 49 -2.23 8.23 5.40
N SER A 50 -2.79 7.13 5.91
CA SER A 50 -2.69 6.80 7.34
C SER A 50 -1.24 6.62 7.79
N THR A 51 -0.42 5.98 6.95
CA THR A 51 1.03 5.82 7.08
C THR A 51 1.75 7.16 7.11
N THR A 52 1.42 8.07 6.18
CA THR A 52 1.95 9.43 6.12
C THR A 52 1.60 10.25 7.37
N ILE A 53 0.35 10.20 7.82
CA ILE A 53 -0.09 10.89 9.05
C ILE A 53 0.61 10.31 10.28
N LEU A 54 0.78 8.99 10.35
CA LEU A 54 1.42 8.34 11.48
C LEU A 54 2.92 8.58 11.53
N CYS A 55 3.62 8.50 10.39
CA CYS A 55 5.04 8.79 10.28
C CYS A 55 5.33 10.26 10.64
N SER A 56 4.54 11.19 10.09
CA SER A 56 4.72 12.63 10.37
C SER A 56 4.45 12.96 11.83
N SER A 57 3.36 12.47 12.40
CA SER A 57 3.04 12.70 13.82
C SER A 57 4.04 12.05 14.77
N SER A 58 4.49 10.82 14.50
CA SER A 58 5.47 10.12 15.35
C SER A 58 6.87 10.74 15.29
N ALA A 59 7.28 11.29 14.14
CA ALA A 59 8.51 12.06 14.02
C ALA A 59 8.37 13.51 14.54
N GLY A 60 7.15 13.99 14.81
CA GLY A 60 6.91 15.38 15.24
C GLY A 60 7.07 16.41 14.13
N THR A 61 6.62 16.11 12.92
CA THR A 61 6.56 17.01 11.77
C THR A 61 5.14 17.09 11.20
N SER A 62 4.88 17.99 10.25
CA SER A 62 3.57 18.06 9.59
C SER A 62 3.51 17.14 8.36
N PRO A 63 2.33 16.61 7.99
CA PRO A 63 2.17 15.84 6.75
C PRO A 63 2.69 16.57 5.51
N GLU A 64 2.50 17.89 5.43
CA GLU A 64 2.96 18.69 4.29
C GLU A 64 4.49 18.71 4.19
N LYS A 65 5.19 18.91 5.32
CA LYS A 65 6.66 18.86 5.35
C LYS A 65 7.19 17.46 5.06
N HIS A 66 6.50 16.43 5.53
CA HIS A 66 6.81 15.05 5.21
C HIS A 66 6.73 14.80 3.70
N LEU A 67 5.62 15.18 3.04
CA LEU A 67 5.51 15.07 1.58
C LEU A 67 6.62 15.85 0.87
N GLN A 68 6.90 17.10 1.27
CA GLN A 68 7.98 17.90 0.68
C GLN A 68 9.33 17.20 0.75
N SER A 69 9.63 16.55 1.88
CA SER A 69 10.89 15.82 2.05
C SER A 69 11.02 14.60 1.14
N MET A 70 9.90 14.06 0.68
CA MET A 70 9.82 12.82 -0.10
C MET A 70 9.58 13.03 -1.58
N SER A 71 9.01 14.16 -1.98
CA SER A 71 8.67 14.44 -3.37
C SER A 71 9.86 14.20 -4.30
N PHE A 72 11.04 14.71 -3.96
CA PHE A 72 12.21 14.57 -4.83
C PHE A 72 12.63 13.10 -5.03
N SER A 73 12.83 12.33 -3.96
CA SER A 73 13.23 10.92 -4.08
C SER A 73 12.13 10.05 -4.66
N GLY A 74 10.87 10.31 -4.30
CA GLY A 74 9.75 9.53 -4.76
C GLY A 74 9.42 9.77 -6.22
N PHE A 75 9.45 11.02 -6.72
CA PHE A 75 9.31 11.27 -8.17
C PHE A 75 10.48 10.70 -8.96
N LEU A 76 11.72 10.82 -8.45
CA LEU A 76 12.88 10.21 -9.11
C LEU A 76 12.70 8.68 -9.21
N THR A 77 12.31 8.03 -8.12
CA THR A 77 12.05 6.58 -8.09
C THR A 77 10.89 6.19 -9.00
N PHE A 78 9.83 7.01 -9.04
CA PHE A 78 8.69 6.82 -9.94
C PHE A 78 9.12 6.83 -11.40
N PHE A 79 9.93 7.81 -11.84
CA PHE A 79 10.39 7.87 -13.23
C PHE A 79 11.28 6.68 -13.59
N ILE A 80 12.20 6.29 -12.70
CA ILE A 80 13.04 5.10 -12.92
C ILE A 80 12.15 3.85 -13.05
N SER A 81 11.20 3.67 -12.15
CA SER A 81 10.27 2.53 -12.18
C SER A 81 9.39 2.55 -13.43
N ALA A 82 8.89 3.71 -13.83
CA ALA A 82 8.08 3.89 -15.03
C ALA A 82 8.88 3.54 -16.30
N CYS A 83 10.16 3.93 -16.38
CA CYS A 83 11.05 3.51 -17.47
C CYS A 83 11.24 1.99 -17.50
N LEU A 84 11.46 1.35 -16.34
CA LEU A 84 11.59 -0.10 -16.25
C LEU A 84 10.31 -0.82 -16.67
N TYR A 85 9.14 -0.36 -16.22
CA TYR A 85 7.85 -0.92 -16.64
C TYR A 85 7.55 -0.66 -18.12
N PHE A 86 7.97 0.47 -18.66
CA PHE A 86 7.84 0.76 -20.09
C PHE A 86 8.65 -0.24 -20.93
N ILE A 87 9.92 -0.47 -20.56
CA ILE A 87 10.79 -1.47 -21.21
C ILE A 87 10.18 -2.88 -21.08
N LEU A 88 9.71 -3.23 -19.88
CA LEU A 88 9.05 -4.52 -19.64
C LEU A 88 7.77 -4.66 -20.47
N GLY A 89 7.01 -3.58 -20.64
CA GLY A 89 5.82 -3.55 -21.49
C GLY A 89 6.14 -3.79 -22.96
N LEU A 90 7.25 -3.24 -23.47
CA LEU A 90 7.71 -3.48 -24.86
C LEU A 90 8.07 -4.96 -25.09
N TYR A 91 8.65 -5.62 -24.08
CA TYR A 91 8.95 -7.05 -24.14
C TYR A 91 7.67 -7.89 -24.30
N PHE A 92 6.67 -7.68 -23.44
CA PHE A 92 5.39 -8.40 -23.57
C PHE A 92 4.59 -8.02 -24.83
N SER A 93 4.73 -6.79 -25.33
CA SER A 93 4.05 -6.36 -26.56
C SER A 93 4.59 -7.04 -27.82
N SER A 94 5.81 -7.59 -27.79
CA SER A 94 6.46 -8.18 -28.96
C SER A 94 6.46 -9.71 -28.98
N ASP A 95 6.32 -10.36 -27.83
CA ASP A 95 6.56 -11.81 -27.67
C ASP A 95 5.31 -12.62 -27.29
N THR A 96 4.25 -11.99 -26.77
CA THR A 96 2.99 -12.68 -26.47
C THR A 96 1.93 -12.33 -27.51
N GLY A 97 1.57 -13.29 -28.36
CA GLY A 97 0.33 -13.22 -29.12
C GLY A 97 -0.82 -13.14 -28.14
N ILE A 98 -1.26 -11.91 -27.80
CA ILE A 98 -2.38 -11.64 -26.92
C ILE A 98 -3.55 -12.51 -27.41
N PRO A 99 -4.05 -13.47 -26.62
CA PRO A 99 -5.20 -14.26 -27.03
C PRO A 99 -6.42 -13.34 -27.06
N VAL A 100 -6.71 -12.76 -28.23
CA VAL A 100 -7.86 -11.86 -28.44
C VAL A 100 -9.18 -12.56 -28.06
N SER A 101 -9.20 -13.90 -28.06
CA SER A 101 -10.28 -14.74 -27.56
C SER A 101 -10.70 -14.41 -26.13
N ASP A 102 -9.74 -14.17 -25.23
CA ASP A 102 -10.03 -14.09 -23.79
C ASP A 102 -10.62 -12.73 -23.42
N ILE A 103 -10.18 -11.65 -24.07
CA ILE A 103 -10.72 -10.30 -23.88
C ILE A 103 -12.19 -10.23 -24.37
N SER A 104 -12.47 -10.79 -25.55
CA SER A 104 -13.82 -10.81 -26.11
C SER A 104 -14.78 -11.60 -25.22
N TYR A 105 -14.30 -12.70 -24.63
CA TYR A 105 -15.07 -13.50 -23.69
C TYR A 105 -15.37 -12.74 -22.40
N ILE A 106 -14.36 -12.07 -21.80
CA ILE A 106 -14.55 -11.26 -20.59
C ILE A 106 -15.62 -10.19 -20.82
N ASN A 107 -15.53 -9.47 -21.94
CA ASN A 107 -16.52 -8.44 -22.29
C ASN A 107 -17.92 -9.03 -22.44
N ASN A 108 -18.07 -10.16 -23.16
CA ASN A 108 -19.36 -10.82 -23.32
C ASN A 108 -19.96 -11.28 -21.99
N TYR A 109 -19.13 -11.87 -21.11
CA TYR A 109 -19.57 -12.30 -19.79
C TYR A 109 -20.06 -11.12 -18.95
N LEU A 110 -19.27 -10.03 -18.92
CA LEU A 110 -19.61 -8.85 -18.14
C LEU A 110 -20.86 -8.14 -18.68
N SER A 111 -21.01 -7.99 -19.99
CA SER A 111 -22.20 -7.39 -20.61
C SER A 111 -23.46 -8.24 -20.44
N ALA A 112 -23.34 -9.57 -20.33
CA ALA A 112 -24.49 -10.45 -20.12
C ALA A 112 -24.98 -10.46 -18.66
N ASN A 113 -24.08 -10.24 -17.69
CA ASN A 113 -24.40 -10.38 -16.26
C ASN A 113 -24.49 -9.06 -15.50
N PHE A 114 -23.95 -7.95 -16.03
CA PHE A 114 -23.90 -6.67 -15.34
C PHE A 114 -24.32 -5.51 -16.24
N HIS A 115 -25.05 -4.56 -15.66
CA HIS A 115 -25.29 -3.27 -16.28
C HIS A 115 -24.06 -2.37 -16.06
N ILE A 116 -23.17 -2.28 -17.04
CA ILE A 116 -22.00 -1.41 -16.97
C ILE A 116 -22.42 0.00 -17.38
N SER A 117 -22.39 0.92 -16.42
CA SER A 117 -22.71 2.34 -16.61
C SER A 117 -21.87 3.19 -15.67
N ILE A 118 -21.81 4.50 -15.94
CA ILE A 118 -21.18 5.50 -15.07
C ILE A 118 -21.75 5.43 -13.63
N ILE A 119 -23.02 5.01 -13.47
CA ILE A 119 -23.68 4.83 -12.19
C ILE A 119 -22.99 3.76 -11.34
N SER A 120 -22.41 2.74 -11.96
CA SER A 120 -21.66 1.68 -11.24
C SER A 120 -20.37 2.21 -10.60
N LEU A 121 -19.89 3.39 -11.00
CA LEU A 121 -18.73 4.05 -10.41
C LEU A 121 -19.08 4.87 -9.16
N LEU A 122 -20.37 5.07 -8.84
CA LEU A 122 -20.79 5.89 -7.70
C LEU A 122 -20.10 5.52 -6.37
N PRO A 123 -19.93 4.23 -5.98
CA PRO A 123 -19.28 3.90 -4.72
C PRO A 123 -17.84 4.42 -4.67
N ILE A 124 -17.08 4.24 -5.76
CA ILE A 124 -15.69 4.70 -5.87
C ILE A 124 -15.67 6.24 -5.91
N LEU A 125 -16.55 6.87 -6.69
CA LEU A 125 -16.65 8.33 -6.77
C LEU A 125 -17.00 8.96 -5.42
N THR A 126 -17.92 8.37 -4.66
CA THR A 126 -18.27 8.82 -3.31
C THR A 126 -17.04 8.79 -2.39
N THR A 127 -16.30 7.67 -2.36
CA THR A 127 -15.09 7.58 -1.52
C THR A 127 -14.01 8.57 -1.95
N LEU A 128 -13.84 8.77 -3.26
CA LEU A 128 -12.85 9.69 -3.82
C LEU A 128 -13.19 11.15 -3.49
N VAL A 129 -14.43 11.58 -3.72
CA VAL A 129 -14.89 12.94 -3.44
C VAL A 129 -14.77 13.24 -1.94
N LEU A 130 -15.24 12.34 -1.07
CA LEU A 130 -15.14 12.52 0.38
C LEU A 130 -13.68 12.57 0.87
N SER A 131 -12.79 11.78 0.25
CA SER A 131 -11.36 11.85 0.53
C SER A 131 -10.77 13.20 0.14
N ILE A 132 -11.10 13.73 -1.06
CA ILE A 132 -10.64 15.06 -1.48
C ILE A 132 -11.16 16.15 -0.54
N MET A 133 -12.38 15.99 -0.02
CA MET A 133 -12.97 16.86 0.99
C MET A 133 -12.38 16.67 2.40
N LYS A 134 -11.35 15.83 2.56
CA LYS A 134 -10.67 15.53 3.85
C LYS A 134 -11.62 14.99 4.92
N VAL A 135 -12.69 14.29 4.53
CA VAL A 135 -13.58 13.59 5.46
C VAL A 135 -12.84 12.36 6.03
N SER A 136 -13.11 12.03 7.29
CA SER A 136 -12.52 10.86 7.95
C SER A 136 -12.63 9.59 7.08
N PRO A 137 -11.54 8.82 6.89
CA PRO A 137 -11.55 7.61 6.06
C PRO A 137 -12.64 6.62 6.44
N PHE A 138 -12.91 6.46 7.75
CA PHE A 138 -13.97 5.59 8.25
C PHE A 138 -15.35 5.96 7.70
N ILE A 139 -15.67 7.26 7.70
CA ILE A 139 -16.95 7.77 7.17
C ILE A 139 -16.99 7.60 5.66
N SER A 140 -15.89 7.94 4.97
CA SER A 140 -15.77 7.82 3.52
C SER A 140 -16.02 6.39 3.04
N MET A 141 -15.36 5.40 3.66
CA MET A 141 -15.53 3.98 3.33
C MET A 141 -16.93 3.48 3.64
N THR A 142 -17.51 3.88 4.79
CA THR A 142 -18.88 3.50 5.16
C THR A 142 -19.91 4.01 4.14
N LEU A 143 -19.80 5.28 3.73
CA LEU A 143 -20.68 5.85 2.72
C LEU A 143 -20.45 5.22 1.33
N GLY A 144 -19.20 4.83 1.02
CA GLY A 144 -18.89 4.02 -0.15
C GLY A 144 -19.61 2.66 -0.15
N ILE A 145 -19.63 1.96 0.98
CA ILE A 145 -20.36 0.69 1.14
C ILE A 145 -21.87 0.91 0.96
N VAL A 146 -22.45 1.93 1.61
CA VAL A 146 -23.87 2.27 1.46
C VAL A 146 -24.22 2.54 0.00
N MET A 147 -23.38 3.31 -0.70
CA MET A 147 -23.57 3.58 -2.12
C MET A 147 -23.42 2.30 -2.97
N GLY A 148 -22.50 1.40 -2.61
CA GLY A 148 -22.36 0.08 -3.23
C GLY A 148 -23.62 -0.77 -3.09
N VAL A 149 -24.22 -0.80 -1.91
CA VAL A 149 -25.50 -1.49 -1.67
C VAL A 149 -26.62 -0.87 -2.50
N ILE A 150 -26.71 0.46 -2.58
CA ILE A 150 -27.72 1.15 -3.40
C ILE A 150 -27.57 0.76 -4.86
N VAL A 151 -26.35 0.80 -5.41
CA VAL A 151 -26.09 0.40 -6.80
C VAL A 151 -26.40 -1.09 -7.01
N ALA A 152 -26.02 -1.97 -6.09
CA ALA A 152 -26.29 -3.40 -6.21
C ALA A 152 -27.79 -3.71 -6.26
N VAL A 153 -28.59 -3.11 -5.36
CA VAL A 153 -30.02 -3.38 -5.26
C VAL A 153 -30.81 -2.66 -6.36
N VAL A 154 -30.58 -1.36 -6.54
CA VAL A 154 -31.41 -0.52 -7.43
C VAL A 154 -30.99 -0.65 -8.89
N PHE A 155 -29.69 -0.73 -9.17
CA PHE A 155 -29.17 -0.69 -10.54
C PHE A 155 -28.79 -2.06 -11.09
N GLN A 156 -28.31 -2.98 -10.25
CA GLN A 156 -27.98 -4.35 -10.67
C GLN A 156 -29.08 -5.38 -10.36
N GLY A 157 -30.13 -5.00 -9.60
CA GLY A 157 -31.25 -5.89 -9.28
C GLY A 157 -30.91 -6.99 -8.26
N ALA A 158 -29.85 -6.81 -7.46
CA ALA A 158 -29.47 -7.77 -6.43
C ALA A 158 -30.54 -7.87 -5.33
N ASN A 159 -30.78 -9.09 -4.84
CA ASN A 159 -31.71 -9.31 -3.73
C ASN A 159 -31.13 -8.74 -2.42
N ILE A 160 -31.93 -7.95 -1.69
CA ILE A 160 -31.58 -7.37 -0.40
C ILE A 160 -31.11 -8.45 0.59
N THR A 161 -31.72 -9.64 0.60
CA THR A 161 -31.31 -10.72 1.50
C THR A 161 -29.93 -11.29 1.14
N GLY A 162 -29.56 -11.25 -0.14
CA GLY A 162 -28.25 -11.67 -0.63
C GLY A 162 -27.13 -10.66 -0.34
N ILE A 163 -27.45 -9.40 -0.05
CA ILE A 163 -26.45 -8.37 0.26
C ILE A 163 -25.67 -8.74 1.54
N PHE A 164 -26.34 -9.25 2.58
CA PHE A 164 -25.65 -9.67 3.79
C PHE A 164 -24.69 -10.83 3.56
N ASP A 165 -25.05 -11.75 2.67
CA ASP A 165 -24.17 -12.85 2.27
C ASP A 165 -22.94 -12.32 1.51
N ILE A 166 -23.15 -11.40 0.54
CA ILE A 166 -22.04 -10.74 -0.18
C ILE A 166 -21.13 -9.97 0.79
N MET A 167 -21.68 -9.27 1.77
CA MET A 167 -20.89 -8.55 2.78
C MET A 167 -20.09 -9.51 3.67
N SER A 168 -20.66 -10.66 4.04
CA SER A 168 -20.00 -11.65 4.88
C SER A 168 -18.97 -12.47 4.11
N ASN A 169 -19.37 -13.08 3.00
CA ASN A 169 -18.62 -14.11 2.28
C ASN A 169 -17.93 -13.60 1.01
N GLY A 170 -18.22 -12.38 0.59
CA GLY A 170 -17.75 -11.79 -0.67
C GLY A 170 -18.68 -12.12 -1.83
N TYR A 171 -18.50 -11.44 -2.95
CA TYR A 171 -19.20 -11.81 -4.19
C TYR A 171 -18.59 -13.09 -4.73
N ARG A 172 -19.42 -14.02 -5.24
CA ARG A 172 -18.98 -15.30 -5.80
C ARG A 172 -19.75 -15.59 -7.08
N VAL A 173 -19.02 -15.95 -8.12
CA VAL A 173 -19.58 -16.32 -9.41
C VAL A 173 -19.85 -17.82 -9.44
N ALA A 174 -21.11 -18.21 -9.65
CA ALA A 174 -21.50 -19.63 -9.69
C ALA A 174 -20.81 -20.38 -10.86
N ASP A 175 -20.92 -19.86 -12.09
CA ASP A 175 -20.55 -20.56 -13.33
C ASP A 175 -19.54 -19.79 -14.22
N GLY A 176 -18.61 -19.06 -13.59
CA GLY A 176 -17.58 -18.30 -14.29
C GLY A 176 -16.33 -19.16 -14.58
N PRO A 177 -15.67 -19.01 -15.74
CA PRO A 177 -14.34 -19.58 -15.94
C PRO A 177 -13.34 -18.94 -14.96
N GLY A 178 -12.20 -19.61 -14.76
CA GLY A 178 -11.21 -19.24 -13.74
C GLY A 178 -10.77 -17.77 -13.78
N ILE A 179 -10.68 -17.16 -14.98
CA ILE A 179 -10.31 -15.74 -15.12
C ILE A 179 -11.37 -14.78 -14.57
N ILE A 180 -12.66 -15.06 -14.79
CA ILE A 180 -13.77 -14.27 -14.25
C ILE A 180 -13.84 -14.42 -12.74
N LYS A 181 -13.64 -15.64 -12.23
CA LYS A 181 -13.61 -15.91 -10.80
C LYS A 181 -12.49 -15.13 -10.12
N ILE A 182 -11.28 -15.09 -10.67
CA ILE A 182 -10.18 -14.28 -10.12
C ILE A 182 -10.56 -12.78 -10.02
N MET A 183 -11.29 -12.26 -11.00
CA MET A 183 -11.69 -10.85 -11.05
C MET A 183 -12.84 -10.50 -10.10
N LEU A 184 -13.83 -11.40 -9.98
CA LEU A 184 -15.09 -11.10 -9.30
C LEU A 184 -15.25 -11.80 -7.96
N ASP A 185 -14.59 -12.94 -7.72
CA ASP A 185 -14.66 -13.70 -6.48
C ASP A 185 -13.83 -13.03 -5.38
N GLN A 186 -14.30 -11.89 -4.87
CA GLN A 186 -13.51 -10.99 -4.05
C GLN A 186 -14.28 -10.46 -2.83
N GLY A 187 -13.51 -9.99 -1.85
CA GLY A 187 -14.02 -9.30 -0.67
C GLY A 187 -14.73 -10.21 0.34
N GLY A 188 -15.52 -9.59 1.23
CA GLY A 188 -16.19 -10.24 2.34
C GLY A 188 -15.42 -10.14 3.66
N VAL A 189 -16.15 -10.10 4.78
CA VAL A 189 -15.57 -10.10 6.13
C VAL A 189 -14.85 -11.43 6.43
N GLN A 190 -15.41 -12.57 6.01
CA GLN A 190 -14.85 -13.89 6.30
C GLN A 190 -13.49 -14.11 5.65
N PRO A 191 -13.29 -13.87 4.33
CA PRO A 191 -11.96 -14.02 3.72
C PRO A 191 -10.92 -13.06 4.32
N MET A 192 -11.35 -11.90 4.81
CA MET A 192 -10.47 -10.91 5.46
C MET A 192 -10.21 -11.19 6.95
N MET A 193 -10.89 -12.18 7.55
CA MET A 193 -10.78 -12.50 8.98
C MET A 193 -9.37 -12.94 9.37
N TRP A 194 -8.65 -13.61 8.46
CA TRP A 194 -7.26 -13.99 8.65
C TRP A 194 -6.37 -12.74 8.83
N THR A 195 -6.43 -11.80 7.90
CA THR A 195 -5.69 -10.54 7.96
C THR A 195 -6.06 -9.74 9.21
N PHE A 196 -7.36 -9.67 9.55
CA PHE A 196 -7.81 -9.00 10.76
C PHE A 196 -7.24 -9.64 12.03
N SER A 197 -7.26 -10.97 12.13
CA SER A 197 -6.74 -11.70 13.29
C SER A 197 -5.23 -11.50 13.44
N LEU A 198 -4.50 -11.54 12.33
CA LEU A 198 -3.07 -11.25 12.29
C LEU A 198 -2.78 -9.82 12.78
N SER A 199 -3.54 -8.82 12.33
CA SER A 199 -3.42 -7.44 12.82
C SER A 199 -3.72 -7.33 14.30
N PHE A 200 -4.78 -7.96 14.78
CA PHE A 200 -5.15 -7.90 16.19
C PHE A 200 -4.05 -8.46 17.11
N ILE A 201 -3.46 -9.60 16.72
CA ILE A 201 -2.34 -10.20 17.44
C ILE A 201 -1.09 -9.34 17.32
N GLY A 202 -0.76 -8.84 16.12
CA GLY A 202 0.40 -7.98 15.86
C GLY A 202 0.38 -6.69 16.69
N PHE A 203 -0.77 -5.99 16.73
CA PHE A 203 -0.95 -4.82 17.59
C PHE A 203 -0.83 -5.16 19.07
N SER A 204 -1.41 -6.29 19.51
CA SER A 204 -1.33 -6.73 20.90
C SER A 204 0.12 -7.01 21.31
N LEU A 205 0.88 -7.74 20.47
CA LEU A 205 2.29 -8.02 20.69
C LEU A 205 3.13 -6.74 20.67
N GLY A 206 2.92 -5.88 19.68
CA GLY A 206 3.58 -4.59 19.56
C GLY A 206 3.39 -3.71 20.81
N GLY A 207 2.16 -3.65 21.33
CA GLY A 207 1.83 -2.95 22.56
C GLY A 207 2.50 -3.52 23.80
N VAL A 208 2.59 -4.85 23.92
CA VAL A 208 3.32 -5.51 25.02
C VAL A 208 4.82 -5.20 24.94
N LEU A 209 5.43 -5.33 23.76
CA LEU A 209 6.86 -5.05 23.56
C LEU A 209 7.23 -3.59 23.84
N ASP A 210 6.34 -2.64 23.54
CA ASP A 210 6.48 -1.22 23.88
C ASP A 210 6.40 -1.03 25.41
N LYS A 211 5.38 -1.60 26.07
CA LYS A 211 5.19 -1.48 27.51
C LYS A 211 6.30 -2.10 28.35
N VAL A 212 6.88 -3.21 27.90
CA VAL A 212 8.02 -3.87 28.57
C VAL A 212 9.33 -3.12 28.33
N GLY A 213 9.36 -2.16 27.39
CA GLY A 213 10.54 -1.34 27.10
C GLY A 213 11.63 -2.07 26.31
N TYR A 214 11.36 -3.27 25.80
CA TYR A 214 12.30 -4.03 24.98
C TYR A 214 12.72 -3.26 23.74
N LEU A 215 11.74 -2.65 23.07
CA LEU A 215 11.96 -1.87 21.87
C LEU A 215 12.83 -0.63 22.14
N ASN A 216 12.60 0.05 23.27
CA ASN A 216 13.44 1.15 23.74
C ASN A 216 14.88 0.68 24.04
N ALA A 217 15.05 -0.48 24.66
CA ALA A 217 16.37 -1.02 25.01
C ALA A 217 17.21 -1.41 23.78
N VAL A 218 16.61 -2.05 22.77
CA VAL A 218 17.31 -2.44 21.54
C VAL A 218 17.69 -1.20 20.73
N LEU A 219 16.74 -0.28 20.56
CA LEU A 219 16.91 0.85 19.64
C LEU A 219 17.77 1.97 20.25
N SER A 220 17.66 2.26 21.55
CA SER A 220 18.56 3.24 22.22
C SER A 220 20.04 2.84 22.13
N ARG A 221 20.33 1.54 22.17
CA ARG A 221 21.70 1.02 22.02
C ARG A 221 22.21 1.18 20.57
N ALA A 222 21.32 1.03 19.59
CA ALA A 222 21.63 1.25 18.17
C ALA A 222 21.85 2.74 17.86
N THR A 223 21.13 3.64 18.53
CA THR A 223 21.22 5.09 18.27
C THR A 223 22.39 5.78 18.99
N ALA A 224 22.88 5.24 20.10
CA ALA A 224 23.89 5.87 20.95
C ALA A 224 25.21 6.23 20.23
N LYS A 225 25.55 5.53 19.14
CA LYS A 225 26.79 5.73 18.37
C LYS A 225 26.56 6.26 16.95
N ALA A 226 25.31 6.52 16.57
CA ALA A 226 24.97 7.02 15.24
C ALA A 226 25.19 8.53 15.18
N GLN A 227 26.15 8.96 14.36
CA GLN A 227 26.44 10.37 14.10
C GLN A 227 26.40 10.64 12.60
N GLY A 228 25.75 11.74 12.22
CA GLY A 228 25.59 12.17 10.84
C GLY A 228 24.47 11.47 10.06
N CYS A 229 23.89 12.22 9.12
CA CYS A 229 22.69 11.85 8.37
C CYS A 229 22.76 10.47 7.69
N ARG A 230 23.92 10.08 7.15
CA ARG A 230 24.12 8.80 6.46
C ARG A 230 23.99 7.59 7.38
N LYS A 231 24.62 7.64 8.56
CA LYS A 231 24.56 6.53 9.53
C LYS A 231 23.16 6.46 10.15
N LEU A 232 22.57 7.62 10.44
CA LEU A 232 21.22 7.71 10.98
C LEU A 232 20.16 7.19 10.02
N SER A 233 20.23 7.54 8.73
CA SER A 233 19.30 7.02 7.73
C SER A 233 19.43 5.51 7.62
N LEU A 234 20.64 4.97 7.48
CA LEU A 234 20.87 3.52 7.40
C LEU A 234 20.32 2.77 8.61
N ILE A 235 20.61 3.26 9.81
CA ILE A 235 20.11 2.65 11.04
C ILE A 235 18.58 2.70 11.09
N THR A 236 17.97 3.84 10.72
CA THR A 236 16.51 3.97 10.63
C THR A 236 15.89 2.98 9.65
N TYR A 237 16.54 2.74 8.50
CA TYR A 237 16.09 1.74 7.52
C TYR A 237 16.11 0.32 8.10
N VAL A 238 17.25 -0.06 8.68
CA VAL A 238 17.42 -1.40 9.26
C VAL A 238 16.44 -1.62 10.41
N THR A 239 16.24 -0.63 11.28
CA THR A 239 15.32 -0.76 12.40
C THR A 239 13.86 -0.65 11.99
N GLY A 240 13.55 0.01 10.86
CA GLY A 240 12.24 -0.04 10.23
C GLY A 240 11.91 -1.44 9.72
N TRP A 241 12.81 -2.05 8.93
CA TRP A 241 12.64 -3.41 8.41
C TRP A 241 12.52 -4.46 9.51
N LEU A 242 13.42 -4.41 10.50
CA LEU A 242 13.36 -5.31 11.66
C LEU A 242 12.11 -5.06 12.49
N GLY A 243 11.70 -3.80 12.63
CA GLY A 243 10.44 -3.41 13.27
C GLY A 243 9.27 -4.14 12.62
N CYS A 244 9.06 -3.95 11.32
CA CYS A 244 8.01 -4.64 10.57
C CYS A 244 8.09 -6.16 10.70
N ALA A 245 9.29 -6.74 10.56
CA ALA A 245 9.46 -8.19 10.64
C ALA A 245 9.11 -8.78 12.01
N VAL A 246 9.42 -8.07 13.10
CA VAL A 246 9.21 -8.53 14.48
C VAL A 246 7.80 -8.22 14.97
N THR A 247 7.27 -7.03 14.69
CA THR A 247 5.94 -6.62 15.14
C THR A 247 4.83 -7.16 14.26
N SER A 248 5.16 -7.62 13.04
CA SER A 248 4.20 -8.02 12.00
C SER A 248 3.21 -6.91 11.63
N GLU A 249 3.48 -5.68 12.05
CA GLU A 249 2.54 -4.56 11.98
C GLU A 249 3.27 -3.25 11.72
N VAL A 250 3.00 -2.69 10.53
CA VAL A 250 3.65 -1.49 10.00
C VAL A 250 3.43 -0.28 10.91
N TYR A 251 2.22 -0.11 11.47
CA TYR A 251 1.91 1.06 12.28
C TYR A 251 2.69 1.09 13.60
N VAL A 252 2.89 -0.08 14.22
CA VAL A 252 3.72 -0.20 15.44
C VAL A 252 5.17 0.13 15.13
N ALA A 253 5.71 -0.42 14.04
CA ALA A 253 7.09 -0.17 13.63
C ALA A 253 7.34 1.32 13.36
N GLN A 254 6.40 2.01 12.71
CA GLN A 254 6.46 3.44 12.43
C GLN A 254 6.48 4.28 13.71
N MET A 255 5.50 4.07 14.59
CA MET A 255 5.38 4.82 15.84
C MET A 255 6.63 4.69 16.71
N LEU A 256 7.15 3.48 16.79
CA LEU A 256 8.34 3.17 17.58
C LEU A 256 9.57 3.89 17.05
N ASN A 257 9.87 3.76 15.76
CA ASN A 257 11.02 4.42 15.16
C ASN A 257 10.88 5.96 15.28
N GLY A 258 9.69 6.52 15.08
CA GLY A 258 9.44 7.95 15.26
C GLY A 258 9.81 8.45 16.65
N ARG A 259 9.30 7.78 17.70
CA ARG A 259 9.56 8.17 19.09
C ARG A 259 11.04 8.10 19.47
N ILE A 260 11.76 7.09 19.01
CA ILE A 260 13.14 6.86 19.44
C ILE A 260 14.14 7.75 18.72
N TYR A 261 13.96 7.95 17.41
CA TYR A 261 14.94 8.69 16.61
C TYR A 261 14.70 10.19 16.59
N LYS A 262 13.51 10.68 17.01
CA LYS A 262 13.18 12.10 16.98
C LYS A 262 14.25 12.97 17.62
N ASP A 263 14.56 12.74 18.89
CA ASP A 263 15.53 13.54 19.63
C ASP A 263 16.95 13.40 19.08
N VAL A 264 17.27 12.24 18.48
CA VAL A 264 18.57 11.96 17.87
C VAL A 264 18.76 12.77 16.58
N TYR A 265 17.74 12.82 15.72
CA TYR A 265 17.76 13.62 14.49
C TYR A 265 17.82 15.12 14.82
N GLU A 266 17.09 15.56 15.84
CA GLU A 266 17.13 16.94 16.30
C GLU A 266 18.51 17.34 16.85
N ARG A 267 19.16 16.49 17.63
CA ARG A 267 20.53 16.71 18.15
C ARG A 267 21.55 16.87 17.02
N GLU A 268 21.35 16.18 15.90
CA GLU A 268 22.25 16.19 14.75
C GLU A 268 21.90 17.30 13.74
N GLY A 269 20.93 18.16 14.06
CA GLY A 269 20.52 19.30 13.23
C GLY A 269 19.80 18.90 11.95
N ILE A 270 19.22 17.70 11.88
CA ILE A 270 18.46 17.20 10.74
C ILE A 270 16.97 17.49 11.00
N ASP A 271 16.24 17.96 9.99
CA ASP A 271 14.80 18.20 10.14
C ASP A 271 14.04 16.87 10.30
N ASN A 272 13.10 16.79 11.24
CA ASN A 272 12.31 15.60 11.52
C ASN A 272 11.44 15.15 10.32
N ALA A 273 11.24 16.00 9.31
CA ALA A 273 10.68 15.59 8.02
C ALA A 273 11.52 14.48 7.36
N MET A 274 12.85 14.55 7.47
CA MET A 274 13.75 13.50 6.97
C MET A 274 13.59 12.20 7.75
N LEU A 275 13.46 12.28 9.08
CA LEU A 275 13.19 11.10 9.91
C LEU A 275 11.87 10.45 9.47
N SER A 276 10.81 11.24 9.38
CA SER A 276 9.49 10.79 8.94
C SER A 276 9.55 10.09 7.58
N ARG A 277 10.29 10.66 6.63
CA ARG A 277 10.55 10.06 5.32
C ARG A 277 11.23 8.70 5.43
N TYR A 278 12.34 8.60 6.16
CA TYR A 278 13.07 7.34 6.29
C TYR A 278 12.27 6.25 7.00
N ILE A 279 11.43 6.63 7.97
CA ILE A 279 10.51 5.69 8.62
C ILE A 279 9.52 5.13 7.59
N GLU A 280 8.87 5.99 6.80
CA GLU A 280 7.87 5.51 5.85
C GLU A 280 8.51 4.73 4.68
N GLU A 281 9.69 5.16 4.19
CA GLU A 281 10.47 4.43 3.18
C GLU A 281 11.01 3.09 3.67
N SER A 282 11.16 2.88 4.98
CA SER A 282 11.65 1.63 5.55
C SER A 282 10.54 0.68 6.01
N THR A 283 9.35 1.19 6.27
CA THR A 283 8.24 0.37 6.80
C THR A 283 7.18 0.15 5.73
N THR A 284 6.54 1.22 5.23
CA THR A 284 5.38 1.15 4.33
C THR A 284 5.66 0.36 3.05
N VAL A 285 6.80 0.59 2.41
CA VAL A 285 7.18 -0.07 1.14
C VAL A 285 7.94 -1.37 1.34
N PHE A 286 8.06 -1.86 2.57
CA PHE A 286 8.70 -3.12 2.89
C PHE A 286 7.72 -4.15 3.45
N ASP A 287 6.74 -3.69 4.22
CA ASP A 287 5.78 -4.51 4.94
C ASP A 287 5.12 -5.57 4.05
N MET A 288 4.70 -5.22 2.83
CA MET A 288 4.03 -6.16 1.91
C MET A 288 4.90 -7.30 1.40
N PHE A 289 6.22 -7.28 1.60
CA PHE A 289 7.07 -8.38 1.15
C PHE A 289 7.11 -9.55 2.14
N LEU A 290 6.73 -9.32 3.39
CA LEU A 290 6.78 -10.31 4.45
C LEU A 290 5.43 -11.04 4.57
N PRO A 291 5.35 -12.37 4.34
CA PRO A 291 4.07 -13.08 4.35
C PRO A 291 3.29 -13.03 5.68
N TRP A 292 4.01 -12.81 6.79
CA TRP A 292 3.45 -12.78 8.13
C TRP A 292 3.15 -11.36 8.65
N THR A 293 3.39 -10.33 7.87
CA THR A 293 2.89 -8.98 8.19
C THR A 293 1.47 -8.82 7.69
N THR A 294 0.78 -7.83 8.23
CA THR A 294 -0.61 -7.54 7.88
C THR A 294 -0.75 -7.03 6.45
N GLY A 295 0.13 -6.14 5.99
CA GLY A 295 0.14 -5.70 4.59
C GLY A 295 0.58 -6.80 3.64
N GLY A 296 1.51 -7.66 4.05
CA GLY A 296 1.92 -8.80 3.23
C GLY A 296 0.81 -9.83 3.04
N ALA A 297 0.15 -10.23 4.13
CA ALA A 297 -0.99 -11.13 4.08
C ALA A 297 -2.14 -10.54 3.26
N PHE A 298 -2.44 -9.25 3.43
CA PHE A 298 -3.48 -8.56 2.68
C PHE A 298 -3.19 -8.54 1.17
N MET A 299 -2.00 -8.07 0.76
CA MET A 299 -1.65 -7.95 -0.65
C MET A 299 -1.62 -9.30 -1.36
N ALA A 300 -1.10 -10.34 -0.70
CA ALA A 300 -1.09 -11.68 -1.27
C ALA A 300 -2.50 -12.26 -1.45
N THR A 301 -3.39 -12.02 -0.47
CA THR A 301 -4.78 -12.49 -0.53
C THR A 301 -5.56 -11.76 -1.62
N VAL A 302 -5.46 -10.44 -1.69
CA VAL A 302 -6.21 -9.60 -2.63
C VAL A 302 -5.74 -9.79 -4.06
N LEU A 303 -4.43 -9.85 -4.29
CA LEU A 303 -3.89 -10.00 -5.64
C LEU A 303 -3.82 -11.46 -6.09
N GLY A 304 -3.99 -12.42 -5.15
CA GLY A 304 -3.90 -13.85 -5.45
C GLY A 304 -2.49 -14.32 -5.80
N VAL A 305 -1.46 -13.57 -5.39
CA VAL A 305 -0.05 -13.85 -5.73
C VAL A 305 0.79 -13.83 -4.46
N ALA A 306 1.60 -14.87 -4.25
CA ALA A 306 2.50 -14.98 -3.11
C ALA A 306 3.54 -13.84 -3.07
N ASN A 307 3.88 -13.37 -1.87
CA ASN A 307 4.68 -12.16 -1.65
C ASN A 307 6.02 -12.16 -2.40
N LEU A 308 6.75 -13.27 -2.33
CA LEU A 308 8.06 -13.40 -2.95
C LEU A 308 8.00 -13.50 -4.47
N HIS A 309 6.85 -13.86 -5.05
CA HIS A 309 6.68 -13.94 -6.51
C HIS A 309 6.58 -12.57 -7.15
N TYR A 310 5.83 -11.63 -6.54
CA TYR A 310 5.72 -10.26 -7.05
C TYR A 310 6.88 -9.35 -6.61
N LEU A 311 7.66 -9.75 -5.60
CA LEU A 311 8.80 -9.00 -5.08
C LEU A 311 9.74 -8.48 -6.18
N PRO A 312 10.31 -9.31 -7.08
CA PRO A 312 11.27 -8.83 -8.08
C PRO A 312 10.67 -7.81 -9.05
N PHE A 313 9.35 -7.82 -9.24
CA PHE A 313 8.64 -6.91 -10.14
C PHE A 313 8.08 -5.68 -9.43
N SER A 314 8.28 -5.54 -8.11
CA SER A 314 7.79 -4.40 -7.33
C SER A 314 8.80 -3.24 -7.35
N PHE A 315 9.16 -2.77 -8.55
CA PHE A 315 10.30 -1.87 -8.77
C PHE A 315 10.27 -0.60 -7.94
N PHE A 316 9.13 0.08 -7.83
CA PHE A 316 9.05 1.32 -7.04
C PHE A 316 9.39 1.08 -5.58
N CYS A 317 8.87 0.00 -5.02
CA CYS A 317 9.04 -0.34 -3.62
C CYS A 317 10.48 -0.77 -3.31
N LEU A 318 11.09 -1.56 -4.19
CA LEU A 318 12.48 -1.99 -4.06
C LEU A 318 13.48 -0.84 -4.28
N LEU A 319 13.21 0.05 -5.24
CA LEU A 319 14.10 1.15 -5.59
C LEU A 319 14.00 2.33 -4.63
N THR A 320 12.85 2.55 -3.99
CA THR A 320 12.66 3.65 -3.02
C THR A 320 13.77 3.73 -1.96
N PRO A 321 14.06 2.65 -1.18
CA PRO A 321 15.13 2.69 -0.18
C PRO A 321 16.50 2.92 -0.81
N VAL A 322 16.76 2.33 -1.99
CA VAL A 322 18.04 2.44 -2.69
C VAL A 322 18.28 3.87 -3.17
N VAL A 323 17.34 4.45 -3.91
CA VAL A 323 17.42 5.83 -4.43
C VAL A 323 17.53 6.80 -3.27
N SER A 324 16.71 6.64 -2.23
CA SER A 324 16.77 7.51 -1.06
C SER A 324 18.13 7.46 -0.38
N MET A 325 18.68 6.26 -0.15
CA MET A 325 20.00 6.09 0.46
C MET A 325 21.14 6.67 -0.40
N VAL A 326 21.09 6.47 -1.72
CA VAL A 326 22.04 7.06 -2.66
C VAL A 326 22.02 8.59 -2.55
N LEU A 327 20.84 9.21 -2.57
CA LEU A 327 20.70 10.66 -2.41
C LEU A 327 21.27 11.14 -1.07
N THR A 328 21.00 10.43 0.03
CA THR A 328 21.56 10.75 1.35
C THR A 328 23.08 10.63 1.39
N ILE A 329 23.67 9.63 0.73
CA ILE A 329 25.13 9.46 0.63
C ILE A 329 25.74 10.66 -0.11
N PHE A 330 25.15 11.07 -1.23
CA PHE A 330 25.61 12.24 -2.00
C PHE A 330 25.24 13.59 -1.36
N GLY A 331 24.47 13.60 -0.27
CA GLY A 331 24.07 14.83 0.42
C GLY A 331 22.96 15.61 -0.30
N ILE A 332 22.29 14.99 -1.26
CA ILE A 332 21.23 15.62 -2.07
C ILE A 332 19.89 15.46 -1.36
N GLY A 333 19.15 16.56 -1.21
CA GLY A 333 17.82 16.54 -0.59
C GLY A 333 17.82 16.35 0.92
N ILE A 334 18.94 16.62 1.62
CA ILE A 334 18.98 16.64 3.09
C ILE A 334 18.40 17.97 3.60
N ILE A 335 17.26 17.88 4.29
CA ILE A 335 16.66 19.03 4.97
C ILE A 335 17.27 19.14 6.37
N ARG A 336 17.92 20.29 6.64
CA ARG A 336 18.47 20.62 7.96
C ARG A 336 17.49 21.49 8.74
N LYS A 337 17.52 21.36 10.06
CA LYS A 337 16.72 22.19 10.96
C LYS A 337 17.13 23.66 10.72
N ARG A 338 16.17 24.53 10.41
CA ARG A 338 16.43 25.98 10.36
C ARG A 338 16.91 26.41 11.76
N SER A 339 18.05 27.09 11.83
CA SER A 339 18.38 27.88 13.01
C SER A 339 17.22 28.85 13.24
N ILE A 340 16.64 28.79 14.43
CA ILE A 340 15.85 29.92 14.95
C ILE A 340 16.82 31.08 15.18
#